data_AF-A0A840BVB6-F1
#
_entry.id   AF-A0A840BVB6-F1
#
_cell.length_a   1.000
_cell.length_b   1.000
_cell.length_c   1.000
_cell.angle_alpha   90.00
_cell.angle_beta   90.00
_cell.angle_gamma   90.00
#
_symmetry.space_group_name_H-M   'P 1'
#
loop_
_entity.id
_entity.type
_entity.pdbx_description
1 polymer ?
#
loop_
_entity_poly.entity_id
_entity_poly.type
_entity_poly.pdbx_seq_one_letter_code
_entity_poly.pdbx_strand_id
1 'polypeptide(L)'
;MSLRLLGLCCFALLSQSAAAYVIDGNLQPDWSINKTTMAPGSAVKGYTVEDWTRNGSGFLSPGYGGQAYDAEALYVDFDATTLYLGLITGMNPAMRMGNGNYAPGDFLIDFGRDGKFEYGFTTTDIKNTNGSAYRPTIKVGSLYRIGDATNGWYFGLWNGQNKNYANGRDPVAVKAGTLIGDGKVATSGPVSGYGQYATDTHYMYEAAIPLALFGGDWGKPFDVQWSMLCGNDVISADPVASVPEPMSLALVGSALGALALSRRKRRA
;
A
#
# COMPACT_ATOMS: atom_id res chain seq x y z
N MET A 1 -57.35 27.32 -21.48
CA MET A 1 -56.26 27.88 -20.65
C MET A 1 -56.01 26.96 -19.46
N SER A 2 -54.95 26.15 -19.50
CA SER A 2 -54.28 25.59 -18.31
C SER A 2 -53.06 24.78 -18.76
N LEU A 3 -51.89 25.41 -18.67
CA LEU A 3 -50.59 24.79 -18.89
C LEU A 3 -50.10 24.27 -17.53
N ARG A 4 -49.93 22.95 -17.38
CA ARG A 4 -49.32 22.36 -16.17
C ARG A 4 -47.80 22.32 -16.37
N LEU A 5 -47.08 23.17 -15.64
CA LEU A 5 -45.63 23.07 -15.49
C LEU A 5 -45.30 21.88 -14.56
N LEU A 6 -44.60 20.88 -15.08
CA LEU A 6 -43.91 19.88 -14.25
C LEU A 6 -42.52 20.44 -13.92
N GLY A 7 -42.32 20.84 -12.66
CA GLY A 7 -41.01 21.23 -12.15
C GLY A 7 -40.13 19.99 -11.94
N LEU A 8 -39.03 19.92 -12.69
CA LEU A 8 -38.01 18.90 -12.52
C LEU A 8 -37.09 19.34 -11.37
N CYS A 9 -37.28 18.79 -10.16
CA CYS A 9 -36.33 18.98 -9.06
C CYS A 9 -35.07 18.16 -9.33
N CYS A 10 -34.01 18.81 -9.84
CA CYS A 10 -32.66 18.27 -9.83
C CYS A 10 -32.13 18.30 -8.39
N PHE A 11 -32.15 17.15 -7.70
CA PHE A 11 -31.35 16.96 -6.49
C PHE A 11 -29.88 16.88 -6.89
N ALA A 12 -29.15 17.97 -6.68
CA ALA A 12 -27.69 17.94 -6.71
C ALA A 12 -27.22 17.20 -5.44
N LEU A 13 -26.83 15.94 -5.60
CA LEU A 13 -26.08 15.21 -4.57
C LEU A 13 -24.71 15.90 -4.45
N LEU A 14 -24.55 16.71 -3.41
CA LEU A 14 -23.25 17.22 -2.99
C LEU A 14 -22.48 16.04 -2.40
N SER A 15 -21.68 15.37 -3.23
CA SER A 15 -20.66 14.44 -2.77
C SER A 15 -19.59 15.24 -2.05
N GLN A 16 -19.56 15.11 -0.72
CA GLN A 16 -18.46 15.60 0.10
C GLN A 16 -17.21 14.81 -0.34
N SER A 17 -16.29 15.45 -1.07
CA SER A 17 -15.00 14.84 -1.37
C SER A 17 -14.28 14.63 -0.04
N ALA A 18 -13.89 13.38 0.26
CA ALA A 18 -12.96 13.12 1.33
C ALA A 18 -11.69 13.96 1.09
N ALA A 19 -11.16 14.58 2.13
CA ALA A 19 -9.88 15.28 2.03
C ALA A 19 -8.81 14.25 1.63
N ALA A 20 -8.00 14.58 0.63
CA ALA A 20 -6.91 13.72 0.21
C ALA A 20 -5.87 13.60 1.34
N TYR A 21 -5.28 12.41 1.48
CA TYR A 21 -4.20 12.14 2.44
C TYR A 21 -3.03 13.11 2.26
N VAL A 22 -2.54 13.67 3.36
CA VAL A 22 -1.31 14.48 3.39
C VAL A 22 -0.13 13.57 3.68
N ILE A 23 0.71 13.32 2.67
CA ILE A 23 1.88 12.43 2.82
C ILE A 23 3.00 13.15 3.58
N ASP A 24 2.96 13.05 4.91
CA ASP A 24 3.94 13.64 5.82
C ASP A 24 4.46 12.64 6.88
N GLY A 25 3.95 11.40 6.86
CA GLY A 25 4.35 10.34 7.77
C GLY A 25 3.63 10.42 9.12
N ASN A 26 2.66 11.31 9.30
CA ASN A 26 1.79 11.35 10.47
C ASN A 26 0.43 10.74 10.14
N LEU A 27 0.29 9.43 10.37
CA LEU A 27 -0.92 8.73 9.95
C LEU A 27 -2.19 9.12 10.75
N GLN A 28 -2.06 9.77 11.91
CA GLN A 28 -3.20 9.97 12.82
C GLN A 28 -4.34 10.83 12.22
N PRO A 29 -4.10 12.07 11.76
CA PRO A 29 -5.18 12.91 11.23
C PRO A 29 -5.78 12.36 9.93
N ASP A 30 -4.97 11.74 9.07
CA ASP A 30 -5.42 11.31 7.74
C ASP A 30 -6.13 9.95 7.77
N TRP A 31 -5.59 8.99 8.52
CA TRP A 31 -6.10 7.62 8.57
C TRP A 31 -7.08 7.40 9.74
N SER A 32 -7.27 8.42 10.59
CA SER A 32 -8.18 8.39 11.75
C SER A 32 -7.96 7.17 12.65
N ILE A 33 -6.68 6.87 12.95
CA ILE A 33 -6.28 5.65 13.64
C ILE A 33 -6.79 5.63 15.08
N ASN A 34 -7.46 4.56 15.47
CA ASN A 34 -7.70 4.24 16.87
C ASN A 34 -6.36 3.80 17.48
N LYS A 35 -5.76 4.67 18.29
CA LYS A 35 -4.44 4.42 18.86
C LYS A 35 -4.34 3.13 19.69
N THR A 36 -5.40 2.70 20.36
CA THR A 36 -5.38 1.48 21.19
C THR A 36 -5.41 0.22 20.35
N THR A 37 -6.19 0.19 19.26
CA THR A 37 -6.35 -1.02 18.44
C THR A 37 -5.57 -0.97 17.14
N MET A 38 -4.92 0.15 16.84
CA MET A 38 -4.34 0.52 15.54
C MET A 38 -5.30 0.36 14.35
N ALA A 39 -6.61 0.23 14.58
CA ALA A 39 -7.59 0.15 13.50
C ALA A 39 -7.79 1.54 12.88
N PRO A 40 -7.86 1.66 11.54
CA PRO A 40 -8.08 2.94 10.89
C PRO A 40 -9.55 3.36 10.95
N GLY A 41 -9.83 4.58 10.48
CA GLY A 41 -11.20 5.03 10.26
C GLY A 41 -11.93 4.18 9.21
N SER A 42 -13.27 4.14 9.30
CA SER A 42 -14.11 3.25 8.49
C SER A 42 -14.10 3.49 6.98
N ALA A 43 -13.48 4.57 6.51
CA ALA A 43 -13.33 4.87 5.08
C ALA A 43 -12.17 4.09 4.42
N VAL A 44 -11.18 3.64 5.21
CA VAL A 44 -10.03 2.90 4.72
C VAL A 44 -10.46 1.56 4.16
N LYS A 45 -9.98 1.24 2.95
CA LYS A 45 -10.49 0.13 2.14
C LYS A 45 -9.92 -1.23 2.50
N GLY A 46 -8.74 -1.28 3.09
CA GLY A 46 -8.11 -2.50 3.56
C GLY A 46 -7.12 -2.20 4.66
N TYR A 47 -7.04 -3.09 5.65
CA TYR A 47 -6.00 -3.02 6.66
C TYR A 47 -5.77 -4.36 7.34
N THR A 48 -4.59 -4.51 7.91
CA THR A 48 -4.22 -5.60 8.81
C THR A 48 -3.54 -4.99 10.03
N VAL A 49 -3.82 -5.52 11.22
CA VAL A 49 -3.13 -5.18 12.47
C VAL A 49 -2.62 -6.48 13.09
N GLU A 50 -1.33 -6.51 13.36
CA GLU A 50 -0.55 -7.65 13.86
C GLU A 50 0.29 -7.24 15.07
N ASP A 51 -0.27 -6.41 15.95
CA ASP A 51 0.42 -5.88 17.14
C ASP A 51 0.92 -7.02 18.07
N TRP A 52 2.20 -7.37 17.93
CA TRP A 52 2.87 -8.38 18.74
C TRP A 52 4.01 -7.72 19.50
N THR A 53 3.87 -7.50 20.81
CA THR A 53 5.06 -7.33 21.66
C THR A 53 5.02 -8.10 22.96
N ARG A 54 6.14 -8.74 23.27
CA ARG A 54 6.50 -9.21 24.61
C ARG A 54 7.89 -8.67 24.91
N ASN A 55 8.12 -8.21 26.15
CA ASN A 55 9.47 -7.83 26.61
C ASN A 55 10.51 -8.90 26.20
N GLY A 56 11.39 -8.58 25.25
CA GLY A 56 12.47 -9.45 24.76
C GLY A 56 12.41 -9.77 23.27
N SER A 57 13.14 -10.81 22.87
CA SER A 57 13.05 -11.39 21.52
C SER A 57 12.06 -12.54 21.52
N GLY A 58 11.13 -12.58 20.57
CA GLY A 58 10.22 -13.71 20.36
C GLY A 58 9.82 -13.87 18.91
N PHE A 59 8.87 -14.77 18.68
CA PHE A 59 8.49 -15.22 17.34
C PHE A 59 7.61 -14.17 16.67
N LEU A 60 8.06 -13.70 15.52
CA LEU A 60 7.37 -12.83 14.57
C LEU A 60 7.25 -13.69 13.31
N SER A 61 6.08 -13.94 12.74
CA SER A 61 6.00 -14.96 11.69
C SER A 61 6.57 -14.42 10.38
N PRO A 62 7.62 -15.03 9.78
CA PRO A 62 8.15 -16.38 9.99
C PRO A 62 9.46 -16.51 10.82
N GLY A 63 10.03 -15.41 11.29
CA GLY A 63 11.30 -15.37 12.03
C GLY A 63 11.18 -15.06 13.53
N TYR A 64 12.17 -14.35 14.04
CA TYR A 64 12.24 -13.93 15.44
C TYR A 64 12.80 -12.52 15.52
N GLY A 65 12.23 -11.69 16.39
CA GLY A 65 12.67 -10.33 16.61
C GLY A 65 12.13 -9.77 17.91
N GLY A 66 12.23 -8.46 18.06
CA GLY A 66 11.50 -7.70 19.07
C GLY A 66 10.99 -6.44 18.39
N GLN A 67 10.64 -5.42 19.15
CA GLN A 67 10.00 -4.20 18.62
C GLN A 67 10.69 -3.62 17.39
N ALA A 68 12.03 -3.59 17.35
CA ALA A 68 12.79 -3.07 16.22
C ALA A 68 12.60 -3.83 14.89
N TYR A 69 11.92 -4.99 14.90
CA TYR A 69 11.70 -5.87 13.75
C TYR A 69 10.24 -6.32 13.63
N ASP A 70 9.31 -5.57 14.22
CA ASP A 70 7.88 -5.89 14.30
C ASP A 70 7.06 -5.07 13.30
N ALA A 71 6.24 -5.72 12.48
CA ALA A 71 5.38 -5.12 11.47
C ALA A 71 3.93 -5.08 11.99
N GLU A 72 3.50 -3.92 12.50
CA GLU A 72 2.36 -3.88 13.43
C GLU A 72 1.02 -3.57 12.76
N ALA A 73 1.00 -2.69 11.76
CA ALA A 73 -0.22 -2.37 11.03
C ALA A 73 0.04 -1.87 9.62
N LEU A 74 -0.68 -2.38 8.63
CA LEU A 74 -0.62 -1.95 7.23
C LEU A 74 -2.01 -1.51 6.78
N TYR A 75 -2.06 -0.35 6.12
CA TYR A 75 -3.29 0.27 5.64
C TYR A 75 -3.22 0.51 4.14
N VAL A 76 -4.36 0.29 3.48
CA VAL A 76 -4.54 0.49 2.04
C VAL A 76 -5.82 1.29 1.82
N ASP A 77 -5.68 2.44 1.18
CA ASP A 77 -6.81 3.18 0.62
C ASP A 77 -6.45 3.71 -0.77
N PHE A 78 -7.43 4.16 -1.53
CA PHE A 78 -7.20 4.75 -2.84
C PHE A 78 -8.37 5.65 -3.23
N ASP A 79 -8.13 6.68 -4.02
CA ASP A 79 -9.18 7.48 -4.63
C ASP A 79 -9.26 7.22 -6.15
N ALA A 80 -9.80 8.17 -6.91
CA ALA A 80 -9.89 8.05 -8.36
C ALA A 80 -8.53 8.13 -9.08
N THR A 81 -7.48 8.60 -8.40
CA THR A 81 -6.20 8.99 -9.00
C THR A 81 -4.97 8.46 -8.27
N THR A 82 -5.10 8.10 -7.00
CA THR A 82 -3.97 7.78 -6.13
C THR A 82 -4.23 6.54 -5.28
N LEU A 83 -3.24 5.65 -5.17
CA LEU A 83 -3.15 4.60 -4.16
C LEU A 83 -2.39 5.16 -2.96
N TYR A 84 -2.97 5.02 -1.78
CA TYR A 84 -2.42 5.44 -0.50
C TYR A 84 -2.06 4.22 0.33
N LEU A 85 -0.86 4.21 0.90
CA LEU A 85 -0.37 3.16 1.78
C LEU A 85 0.11 3.78 3.09
N GLY A 86 -0.23 3.17 4.21
CA GLY A 86 0.25 3.56 5.53
C GLY A 86 0.77 2.34 6.28
N LEU A 87 1.86 2.49 7.04
CA LEU A 87 2.45 1.41 7.84
C LEU A 87 2.85 1.94 9.21
N ILE A 88 2.50 1.18 10.25
CA ILE A 88 3.06 1.28 11.60
C ILE A 88 3.99 0.08 11.81
N THR A 89 5.20 0.34 12.29
CA THR A 89 6.18 -0.69 12.60
C THR A 89 7.14 -0.18 13.66
N GLY A 90 7.71 -1.05 14.48
CA GLY A 90 8.82 -0.67 15.35
C GLY A 90 10.17 -0.54 14.62
N MET A 91 10.22 -0.83 13.31
CA MET A 91 11.40 -0.69 12.46
C MET A 91 11.75 0.77 12.13
N ASN A 92 12.91 1.22 12.60
CA ASN A 92 13.44 2.55 12.32
C ASN A 92 13.78 2.72 10.81
N PRO A 93 13.22 3.71 10.10
CA PRO A 93 13.48 3.96 8.68
C PRO A 93 14.94 4.30 8.35
N ALA A 94 15.72 4.76 9.33
CA ALA A 94 17.14 5.05 9.19
C ALA A 94 18.05 3.85 9.50
N MET A 95 17.49 2.69 9.89
CA MET A 95 18.28 1.50 10.19
C MET A 95 19.04 1.05 8.94
N ARG A 96 20.36 0.85 9.09
CA ARG A 96 21.26 0.45 8.01
C ARG A 96 21.59 -1.02 8.11
N MET A 97 21.85 -1.65 6.95
CA MET A 97 22.36 -3.01 6.90
C MET A 97 23.78 -3.07 7.46
N GLY A 98 24.02 -3.93 8.45
CA GLY A 98 25.36 -4.18 9.01
C GLY A 98 25.36 -4.56 10.50
N ASN A 99 26.38 -5.29 10.95
CA ASN A 99 26.56 -5.73 12.35
C ASN A 99 25.32 -6.42 12.95
N GLY A 100 24.65 -7.28 12.18
CA GLY A 100 23.44 -7.98 12.61
C GLY A 100 22.15 -7.16 12.53
N ASN A 101 22.21 -5.92 12.02
CA ASN A 101 21.03 -5.11 11.74
C ASN A 101 20.53 -5.30 10.31
N TYR A 102 19.22 -5.25 10.16
CA TYR A 102 18.54 -5.36 8.87
C TYR A 102 17.73 -4.11 8.59
N ALA A 103 17.95 -3.51 7.42
CA ALA A 103 17.25 -2.30 7.02
C ALA A 103 15.75 -2.56 6.75
N PRO A 104 14.92 -1.52 6.73
CA PRO A 104 13.53 -1.61 6.28
C PRO A 104 13.43 -2.10 4.83
N GLY A 105 12.33 -2.76 4.49
CA GLY A 105 12.00 -3.12 3.12
C GLY A 105 11.01 -2.15 2.47
N ASP A 106 10.45 -2.57 1.35
CA ASP A 106 9.56 -1.76 0.51
C ASP A 106 8.11 -2.22 0.59
N PHE A 107 7.19 -1.43 0.02
CA PHE A 107 5.85 -1.92 -0.26
C PHE A 107 5.86 -2.74 -1.54
N LEU A 108 5.35 -3.96 -1.47
CA LEU A 108 5.24 -4.89 -2.60
C LEU A 108 3.77 -5.04 -2.96
N ILE A 109 3.44 -4.98 -4.25
CA ILE A 109 2.06 -4.99 -4.75
C ILE A 109 1.89 -6.17 -5.70
N ASP A 110 0.96 -7.05 -5.38
CA ASP A 110 0.56 -8.23 -6.15
C ASP A 110 -0.78 -7.94 -6.82
N PHE A 111 -0.79 -7.78 -8.14
CA PHE A 111 -2.01 -7.67 -8.93
C PHE A 111 -2.42 -9.04 -9.46
N GLY A 112 -3.54 -9.54 -8.95
CA GLY A 112 -4.06 -10.87 -9.25
C GLY A 112 -4.16 -11.75 -8.01
N ARG A 113 -3.45 -11.39 -6.92
CA ARG A 113 -3.40 -12.12 -5.66
C ARG A 113 -2.93 -13.55 -5.86
N ASP A 114 -1.94 -13.73 -6.75
CA ASP A 114 -1.39 -15.04 -7.08
C ASP A 114 -0.13 -15.37 -6.25
N GLY A 115 0.24 -14.47 -5.35
CA GLY A 115 1.43 -14.47 -4.53
C GLY A 115 2.70 -14.16 -5.34
N LYS A 116 2.61 -13.44 -6.46
CA LYS A 116 3.77 -12.89 -7.16
C LYS A 116 3.59 -11.39 -7.30
N PHE A 117 4.55 -10.66 -6.76
CA PHE A 117 4.51 -9.21 -6.80
C PHE A 117 5.02 -8.68 -8.14
N GLU A 118 4.19 -7.92 -8.85
CA GLU A 118 4.56 -7.22 -10.09
C GLU A 118 5.29 -5.90 -9.82
N TYR A 119 5.00 -5.25 -8.70
CA TYR A 119 5.50 -3.92 -8.40
C TYR A 119 6.09 -3.80 -7.01
N GLY A 120 7.12 -2.96 -6.89
CA GLY A 120 7.65 -2.51 -5.61
C GLY A 120 7.74 -1.00 -5.56
N PHE A 121 7.28 -0.41 -4.47
CA PHE A 121 7.39 1.01 -4.19
C PHE A 121 8.39 1.28 -3.07
N THR A 122 9.44 2.02 -3.40
CA THR A 122 10.64 2.13 -2.58
C THR A 122 10.45 3.12 -1.45
N THR A 123 10.69 2.68 -0.21
CA THR A 123 10.37 3.48 0.98
C THR A 123 11.59 4.17 1.58
N THR A 124 12.74 3.49 1.56
CA THR A 124 13.99 3.92 2.18
C THR A 124 15.19 3.54 1.33
N ASP A 125 16.28 4.26 1.52
CA ASP A 125 17.55 3.95 0.87
C ASP A 125 18.24 2.80 1.63
N ILE A 126 18.45 1.67 0.97
CA ILE A 126 19.18 0.55 1.58
C ILE A 126 20.65 0.68 1.26
N LYS A 127 21.36 1.24 2.24
CA LYS A 127 22.81 1.30 2.28
C LYS A 127 23.36 0.16 3.12
N ASN A 128 24.40 -0.47 2.60
CA ASN A 128 25.17 -1.47 3.33
C ASN A 128 26.47 -0.86 3.83
N THR A 129 26.93 -1.30 5.00
CA THR A 129 28.34 -1.15 5.38
C THR A 129 29.24 -2.27 4.83
N ASN A 130 28.68 -3.44 4.48
CA ASN A 130 29.40 -4.70 4.17
C ASN A 130 28.89 -5.52 2.94
N GLY A 131 28.04 -4.97 2.06
CA GLY A 131 27.76 -5.49 0.71
C GLY A 131 26.63 -6.51 0.44
N SER A 132 25.97 -7.13 1.44
CA SER A 132 24.94 -8.18 1.20
C SER A 132 23.61 -7.71 0.56
N ALA A 133 23.22 -6.47 0.81
CA ALA A 133 22.11 -5.77 0.16
C ALA A 133 22.46 -4.28 0.04
N TYR A 134 22.62 -3.78 -1.18
CA TYR A 134 23.04 -2.41 -1.47
C TYR A 134 22.43 -1.99 -2.80
N ARG A 135 21.69 -0.87 -2.81
CA ARG A 135 20.95 -0.42 -4.00
C ARG A 135 21.20 1.05 -4.34
N PRO A 136 22.38 1.38 -4.89
CA PRO A 136 22.77 2.76 -5.19
C PRO A 136 21.96 3.38 -6.35
N THR A 137 21.30 2.56 -7.15
CA THR A 137 20.58 2.97 -8.36
C THR A 137 19.06 3.01 -8.19
N ILE A 138 18.54 2.59 -7.03
CA ILE A 138 17.11 2.58 -6.74
C ILE A 138 16.75 3.90 -6.06
N LYS A 139 15.85 4.66 -6.69
CA LYS A 139 15.37 5.94 -6.18
C LYS A 139 14.29 5.69 -5.14
N VAL A 140 14.34 6.38 -4.00
CA VAL A 140 13.30 6.35 -2.95
C VAL A 140 12.07 7.13 -3.41
N GLY A 141 10.88 6.64 -3.07
CA GLY A 141 9.60 7.24 -3.47
C GLY A 141 9.24 6.95 -4.92
N SER A 142 9.73 5.84 -5.47
CA SER A 142 9.54 5.49 -6.87
C SER A 142 8.95 4.08 -7.02
N LEU A 143 8.12 3.91 -8.04
CA LEU A 143 7.48 2.65 -8.39
C LEU A 143 8.32 1.93 -9.46
N TYR A 144 8.67 0.68 -9.17
CA TYR A 144 9.38 -0.20 -10.09
C TYR A 144 8.49 -1.38 -10.47
N ARG A 145 8.48 -1.72 -11.78
CA ARG A 145 7.91 -2.98 -12.27
C ARG A 145 8.99 -4.05 -12.29
N ILE A 146 8.65 -5.22 -11.77
CA ILE A 146 9.57 -6.35 -11.64
C ILE A 146 9.27 -7.38 -12.73
N GLY A 147 10.11 -7.41 -13.76
CA GLY A 147 9.97 -8.36 -14.88
C GLY A 147 10.64 -9.71 -14.63
N ASP A 148 11.58 -9.79 -13.68
CA ASP A 148 12.28 -11.02 -13.28
C ASP A 148 12.06 -11.25 -11.79
N ALA A 149 11.10 -12.12 -11.47
CA ALA A 149 10.76 -12.49 -10.10
C ALA A 149 11.92 -13.13 -9.32
N THR A 150 12.97 -13.63 -9.98
CA THR A 150 14.12 -14.28 -9.33
C THR A 150 15.19 -13.27 -8.96
N ASN A 151 15.47 -12.30 -9.84
CA ASN A 151 16.57 -11.34 -9.66
C ASN A 151 16.12 -9.92 -9.30
N GLY A 152 14.82 -9.62 -9.41
CA GLY A 152 14.27 -8.31 -9.15
C GLY A 152 14.04 -8.00 -7.67
N TRP A 153 14.06 -9.02 -6.81
CA TRP A 153 13.79 -8.90 -5.38
C TRP A 153 15.03 -9.21 -4.52
N TYR A 154 15.16 -8.49 -3.41
CA TYR A 154 15.80 -9.01 -2.21
C TYR A 154 14.79 -9.89 -1.47
N PHE A 155 15.28 -10.96 -0.86
CA PHE A 155 14.47 -11.93 -0.14
C PHE A 155 14.89 -11.97 1.33
N GLY A 156 13.92 -12.27 2.19
CA GLY A 156 14.16 -12.50 3.61
C GLY A 156 15.11 -13.67 3.88
N LEU A 157 15.47 -13.86 5.14
CA LEU A 157 16.34 -14.95 5.59
C LEU A 157 15.58 -16.27 5.74
N TRP A 158 14.31 -16.17 6.12
CA TRP A 158 13.49 -17.31 6.50
C TRP A 158 12.73 -17.87 5.31
N ASN A 159 12.34 -19.14 5.44
CA ASN A 159 11.36 -19.70 4.52
C ASN A 159 10.06 -18.92 4.70
N GLY A 160 9.63 -18.26 3.63
CA GLY A 160 8.55 -17.29 3.65
C GLY A 160 7.19 -17.94 3.81
N GLN A 161 6.19 -17.11 4.08
CA GLN A 161 4.79 -17.52 4.03
C GLN A 161 4.37 -17.81 2.58
N ASN A 162 4.96 -17.10 1.62
CA ASN A 162 4.76 -17.24 0.19
C ASN A 162 5.75 -18.25 -0.42
N LYS A 163 5.22 -19.31 -1.05
CA LYS A 163 6.01 -20.38 -1.68
C LYS A 163 6.13 -20.26 -3.20
N ASN A 164 5.67 -19.14 -3.78
CA ASN A 164 5.65 -18.98 -5.24
C ASN A 164 7.00 -18.62 -5.86
N TYR A 165 8.01 -18.31 -5.03
CA TYR A 165 9.38 -18.04 -5.47
C TYR A 165 10.26 -19.28 -5.31
N ALA A 166 11.18 -19.50 -6.26
CA ALA A 166 12.00 -20.71 -6.34
C ALA A 166 12.90 -20.94 -5.10
N ASN A 167 13.24 -19.89 -4.36
CA ASN A 167 14.00 -19.97 -3.11
C ASN A 167 13.13 -20.24 -1.87
N GLY A 168 11.79 -20.25 -2.02
CA GLY A 168 10.82 -20.49 -0.95
C GLY A 168 10.75 -19.39 0.11
N ARG A 169 11.23 -18.18 -0.20
CA ARG A 169 11.30 -17.02 0.70
C ARG A 169 10.46 -15.86 0.20
N ASP A 170 10.01 -15.03 1.13
CA ASP A 170 9.24 -13.83 0.79
C ASP A 170 10.16 -12.75 0.23
N PRO A 171 9.75 -12.07 -0.86
CA PRO A 171 10.42 -10.86 -1.29
C PRO A 171 10.13 -9.74 -0.29
N VAL A 172 11.14 -8.90 -0.05
CA VAL A 172 11.11 -7.88 1.02
C VAL A 172 11.46 -6.49 0.49
N ALA A 173 12.19 -6.39 -0.63
CA ALA A 173 12.59 -5.10 -1.18
C ALA A 173 13.01 -5.21 -2.66
N VAL A 174 12.82 -4.14 -3.42
CA VAL A 174 13.26 -4.03 -4.82
C VAL A 174 14.78 -4.11 -4.89
N LYS A 175 15.29 -5.09 -5.63
CA LYS A 175 16.71 -5.22 -5.98
C LYS A 175 17.01 -4.65 -7.36
N ALA A 176 16.13 -4.93 -8.33
CA ALA A 176 16.24 -4.46 -9.70
C ALA A 176 14.87 -4.47 -10.38
N GLY A 177 14.65 -3.55 -11.31
CA GLY A 177 13.41 -3.48 -12.06
C GLY A 177 13.39 -2.29 -13.00
N THR A 178 12.28 -2.12 -13.71
CA THR A 178 12.07 -0.97 -14.60
C THR A 178 11.38 0.12 -13.80
N LEU A 179 12.00 1.30 -13.69
CA LEU A 179 11.36 2.48 -13.12
C LEU A 179 10.16 2.88 -13.97
N ILE A 180 8.97 2.93 -13.36
CA ILE A 180 7.73 3.31 -14.02
C ILE A 180 7.40 4.78 -13.78
N GLY A 181 7.66 5.27 -12.57
CA GLY A 181 7.43 6.66 -12.21
C GLY A 181 7.62 6.91 -10.73
N ASP A 182 7.37 8.16 -10.34
CA ASP A 182 7.52 8.63 -8.97
C ASP A 182 6.18 8.73 -8.26
N GLY A 183 6.19 8.44 -6.97
CA GLY A 183 5.14 8.78 -6.02
C GLY A 183 5.66 9.74 -4.96
N LYS A 184 4.98 9.76 -3.82
CA LYS A 184 5.45 10.43 -2.60
C LYS A 184 5.61 9.39 -1.52
N VAL A 185 6.65 9.55 -0.70
CA VAL A 185 6.83 8.77 0.52
C VAL A 185 7.31 9.69 1.62
N ALA A 186 6.78 9.48 2.82
CA ALA A 186 7.23 10.13 4.03
C ALA A 186 7.37 9.08 5.14
N THR A 187 8.35 9.29 6.01
CA THR A 187 8.54 8.46 7.20
C THR A 187 8.69 9.35 8.42
N SER A 188 8.21 8.88 9.56
CA SER A 188 8.29 9.61 10.82
C SER A 188 8.53 8.68 12.01
N GLY A 189 8.78 9.28 13.17
CA GLY A 189 9.10 8.60 14.41
C GLY A 189 10.42 9.08 15.02
N PRO A 190 10.79 8.57 16.19
CA PRO A 190 10.01 7.63 17.01
C PRO A 190 8.75 8.29 17.61
N VAL A 191 7.64 7.55 17.66
CA VAL A 191 6.41 7.94 18.38
C VAL A 191 5.97 6.82 19.31
N SER A 192 5.20 7.16 20.34
CA SER A 192 4.59 6.20 21.27
C SER A 192 3.08 6.46 21.38
N GLY A 193 2.40 5.61 22.12
CA GLY A 193 0.98 5.73 22.41
C GLY A 193 0.08 4.97 21.45
N TYR A 194 0.64 4.03 20.68
CA TYR A 194 -0.10 3.14 19.78
C TYR A 194 -0.08 1.70 20.30
N GLY A 195 -1.07 0.91 19.88
CA GLY A 195 -1.16 -0.51 20.20
C GLY A 195 -1.57 -0.81 21.63
N GLN A 196 -1.55 -2.10 21.93
CA GLN A 196 -1.73 -2.67 23.27
C GLN A 196 -0.66 -2.15 24.23
N TYR A 197 0.56 -1.89 23.73
CA TYR A 197 1.72 -1.48 24.51
C TYR A 197 2.12 -0.04 24.19
N ALA A 198 1.32 0.91 24.68
CA ALA A 198 1.44 2.35 24.40
C ALA A 198 2.82 3.00 24.72
N THR A 199 3.74 2.30 25.40
CA THR A 199 5.11 2.78 25.65
C THR A 199 6.10 2.35 24.58
N ASP A 200 5.72 1.43 23.70
CA ASP A 200 6.57 0.95 22.64
C ASP A 200 6.82 2.06 21.61
N THR A 201 7.96 1.92 20.94
CA THR A 201 8.40 2.87 19.94
C THR A 201 7.96 2.40 18.58
N HIS A 202 7.23 3.27 17.88
CA HIS A 202 6.75 3.04 16.54
C HIS A 202 7.33 4.08 15.58
N TYR A 203 7.41 3.67 14.33
CA TYR A 203 7.74 4.47 13.17
C TYR A 203 6.64 4.32 12.15
N MET A 204 6.43 5.39 11.40
CA MET A 204 5.34 5.49 10.45
C MET A 204 5.92 5.62 9.05
N TYR A 205 5.29 4.95 8.10
CA TYR A 205 5.56 5.13 6.67
C TYR A 205 4.24 5.47 5.99
N GLU A 206 4.30 6.41 5.06
CA GLU A 206 3.15 6.85 4.32
C GLU A 206 3.52 7.08 2.87
N ALA A 207 2.71 6.58 1.94
CA ALA A 207 2.97 6.69 0.52
C ALA A 207 1.73 7.08 -0.28
N ALA A 208 1.95 7.82 -1.36
CA ALA A 208 0.97 8.10 -2.41
C ALA A 208 1.56 7.72 -3.77
N ILE A 209 0.86 6.86 -4.49
CA ILE A 209 1.30 6.34 -5.79
C ILE A 209 0.22 6.65 -6.83
N PRO A 210 0.53 7.42 -7.89
CA PRO A 210 -0.44 7.70 -8.95
C PRO A 210 -0.91 6.42 -9.65
N LEU A 211 -2.22 6.21 -9.72
CA LEU A 211 -2.83 4.98 -10.27
C LEU A 211 -2.51 4.76 -11.75
N ALA A 212 -2.31 5.86 -12.49
CA ALA A 212 -1.91 5.82 -13.89
C ALA A 212 -0.59 5.07 -14.12
N LEU A 213 0.28 4.96 -13.11
CA LEU A 213 1.54 4.23 -13.21
C LEU A 213 1.33 2.71 -13.35
N PHE A 214 0.25 2.17 -12.80
CA PHE A 214 -0.05 0.73 -12.91
C PHE A 214 -0.64 0.35 -14.29
N GLY A 215 -1.00 1.33 -15.12
CA GLY A 215 -1.54 1.10 -16.45
C GLY A 215 -2.73 0.14 -16.43
N GLY A 216 -2.68 -0.90 -17.27
CA GLY A 216 -3.75 -1.90 -17.37
C GLY A 216 -3.82 -2.91 -16.21
N ASP A 217 -2.87 -2.89 -15.27
CA ASP A 217 -2.94 -3.73 -14.08
C ASP A 217 -3.91 -3.12 -13.04
N TRP A 218 -4.08 -1.79 -13.04
CA TRP A 218 -5.11 -1.13 -12.23
C TRP A 218 -6.52 -1.59 -12.64
N GLY A 219 -7.28 -2.11 -11.67
CA GLY A 219 -8.59 -2.73 -11.90
C GLY A 219 -8.60 -4.24 -11.63
N LYS A 220 -7.43 -4.88 -11.54
CA LYS A 220 -7.33 -6.24 -10.99
C LYS A 220 -7.44 -6.19 -9.47
N PRO A 221 -7.93 -7.27 -8.82
CA PRO A 221 -7.74 -7.46 -7.38
C PRO A 221 -6.25 -7.38 -7.06
N PHE A 222 -5.91 -6.75 -5.94
CA PHE A 222 -4.53 -6.69 -5.48
C PHE A 222 -4.43 -6.81 -3.97
N ASP A 223 -3.25 -7.11 -3.48
CA ASP A 223 -2.86 -6.96 -2.07
C ASP A 223 -1.50 -6.27 -1.99
N VAL A 224 -1.20 -5.76 -0.80
CA VAL A 224 0.05 -5.07 -0.50
C VAL A 224 0.73 -5.78 0.65
N GLN A 225 2.03 -6.06 0.49
CA GLN A 225 2.87 -6.64 1.52
C GLN A 225 3.98 -5.67 1.92
N TRP A 226 4.37 -5.73 3.18
CA TRP A 226 5.60 -5.11 3.66
C TRP A 226 6.35 -6.04 4.63
N SER A 227 7.67 -5.94 4.60
CA SER A 227 8.54 -6.57 5.60
C SER A 227 9.88 -5.84 5.62
N MET A 228 10.65 -6.01 6.70
CA MET A 228 12.05 -5.62 6.75
C MET A 228 12.95 -6.61 5.99
N LEU A 229 14.21 -6.24 5.74
CA LEU A 229 15.12 -7.07 4.94
C LEU A 229 15.42 -8.46 5.50
N CYS A 230 15.37 -8.66 6.82
CA CYS A 230 15.53 -10.02 7.36
C CYS A 230 14.31 -10.91 7.10
N GLY A 231 13.16 -10.33 6.77
CA GLY A 231 11.91 -11.06 6.60
C GLY A 231 11.46 -11.75 7.89
N ASN A 232 11.75 -11.15 9.05
CA ASN A 232 11.39 -11.73 10.34
C ASN A 232 9.89 -11.64 10.58
N ASP A 233 9.26 -10.59 10.08
CA ASP A 233 7.83 -10.37 10.22
C ASP A 233 7.28 -9.82 8.91
N VAL A 234 6.14 -10.36 8.47
CA VAL A 234 5.55 -10.04 7.17
C VAL A 234 4.08 -9.71 7.38
N ILE A 235 3.73 -8.47 7.03
CA ILE A 235 2.35 -7.98 7.09
C ILE A 235 1.82 -7.77 5.68
N SER A 236 0.59 -8.23 5.45
CA SER A 236 -0.10 -8.04 4.17
C SER A 236 -1.51 -7.51 4.40
N ALA A 237 -1.94 -6.58 3.55
CA ALA A 237 -3.26 -5.97 3.61
C ALA A 237 -3.96 -6.07 2.25
N ASP A 238 -5.20 -6.55 2.31
CA ASP A 238 -6.09 -6.70 1.16
C ASP A 238 -7.21 -5.63 1.25
N PRO A 239 -7.37 -4.75 0.26
CA PRO A 239 -8.53 -3.89 0.17
C PRO A 239 -9.81 -4.70 -0.14
N VAL A 240 -10.74 -4.70 0.81
CA VAL A 240 -12.04 -5.37 0.72
C VAL A 240 -12.97 -4.72 -0.31
N ALA A 241 -12.69 -3.45 -0.68
CA ALA A 241 -13.44 -2.72 -1.68
C ALA A 241 -13.03 -3.17 -3.10
N SER A 242 -14.01 -3.54 -3.92
CA SER A 242 -13.79 -3.74 -5.35
C SER A 242 -13.12 -2.50 -5.95
N VAL A 243 -12.02 -2.69 -6.68
CA VAL A 243 -11.37 -1.61 -7.42
C VAL A 243 -12.42 -1.05 -8.40
N PRO A 244 -12.82 0.24 -8.30
CA PRO A 244 -13.85 0.81 -9.14
C PRO A 244 -13.52 0.52 -10.59
N GLU A 245 -14.45 -0.14 -11.29
CA GLU A 245 -14.28 -0.37 -12.71
C GLU A 245 -14.08 1.00 -13.39
N PRO A 246 -13.14 1.11 -14.34
CA PRO A 246 -12.79 2.39 -14.91
C PRO A 246 -14.04 3.07 -15.49
N MET A 247 -14.12 4.40 -15.34
CA MET A 247 -15.22 5.25 -15.83
C MET A 247 -15.59 5.03 -17.31
N SER A 248 -14.73 4.34 -18.07
CA SER A 248 -15.01 3.72 -19.36
C SER A 248 -16.41 3.10 -19.45
N LEU A 249 -16.87 2.36 -18.44
CA LEU A 249 -18.20 1.73 -18.49
C LEU A 249 -19.34 2.74 -18.32
N ALA A 250 -19.14 3.76 -17.49
CA ALA A 250 -20.07 4.89 -17.40
C ALA A 250 -20.09 5.69 -18.72
N LEU A 251 -18.93 5.83 -19.39
CA LEU A 251 -18.81 6.50 -20.68
C LEU A 251 -19.48 5.69 -21.81
N VAL A 252 -19.28 4.37 -21.82
CA VAL A 252 -19.94 3.45 -22.77
C VAL A 252 -21.45 3.44 -22.53
N GLY A 253 -21.90 3.37 -21.27
CA GLY A 253 -23.31 3.42 -20.91
C GLY A 253 -23.98 4.73 -21.32
N SER A 254 -23.33 5.87 -21.09
CA SER A 254 -23.83 7.18 -21.51
C SER A 254 -23.81 7.37 -23.03
N ALA A 255 -22.79 6.88 -23.73
CA ALA A 255 -22.73 6.88 -25.19
C ALA A 255 -23.86 6.02 -25.81
N LEU A 256 -24.07 4.81 -25.28
CA LEU A 256 -25.16 3.94 -25.73
C LEU A 256 -26.54 4.54 -25.43
N GLY A 257 -26.71 5.17 -24.28
CA GLY A 257 -27.93 5.90 -23.92
C GLY A 257 -28.24 7.05 -24.88
N ALA A 258 -27.22 7.86 -25.23
CA ALA A 258 -27.36 8.94 -26.20
C ALA A 258 -27.71 8.43 -27.62
N LEU A 259 -27.13 7.29 -28.03
CA LEU A 259 -27.46 6.62 -29.30
C LEU A 259 -28.90 6.09 -29.32
N ALA A 260 -29.40 5.53 -28.22
CA ALA A 260 -30.79 5.07 -28.14
C ALA A 260 -31.79 6.24 -28.21
N LEU A 261 -31.51 7.35 -27.54
CA LEU A 261 -32.35 8.55 -27.55
C LEU A 261 -32.36 9.24 -28.93
N SER A 262 -31.22 9.29 -29.62
CA SER A 262 -31.13 9.87 -30.97
C SER A 262 -31.87 9.02 -32.02
N ARG A 263 -31.89 7.69 -31.88
CA ARG A 263 -32.70 6.81 -32.75
C ARG A 263 -34.20 6.98 -32.54
N ARG A 264 -34.66 7.24 -31.32
CA ARG A 264 -36.08 7.53 -31.04
C ARG A 264 -36.55 8.85 -31.68
N LYS A 265 -35.73 9.90 -31.63
CA LYS A 265 -36.04 11.20 -32.26
C LYS A 265 -36.08 11.17 -33.79
N ARG A 266 -35.48 10.17 -34.44
CA ARG A 266 -35.51 10.02 -35.92
C ARG A 266 -36.70 9.19 -36.42
N ARG A 267 -37.46 8.56 -35.52
CA ARG A 267 -38.63 7.72 -35.86
C ARG A 267 -39.98 8.35 -35.50
N ALA A 268 -39.96 9.52 -34.86
CA ALA A 268 -41.12 10.38 -34.63
C ALA A 268 -41.04 11.57 -35.57
#